data_AF-A0AAW6KJE6-F1
#
_entry.id   AF-A0AAW6KJE6-F1
#
_cell.length_a   1.000
_cell.length_b   1.000
_cell.length_c   1.000
_cell.angle_alpha   90.00
_cell.angle_beta   90.00
_cell.angle_gamma   90.00
#
_symmetry.space_group_name_H-M   'P 1'
#
loop_
_entity.id
_entity.type
_entity.pdbx_description
1 polymer ?
#
loop_
_entity_poly.entity_id
_entity_poly.type
_entity_poly.pdbx_seq_one_letter_code
_entity_poly.pdbx_strand_id
1 'polypeptide(L)'
;MAETKMNVHIIAHTQLSDEFKQTLDYRKYDESGEYFTNTLDDLHPTDGQAVALTAIRTCYSPNKPSEIVAKEGEKYFGSKASDGGAGTDADRLFRHIVRSGHSSTLEHLSFTFAIEGV
;
A
#
# COMPACT_ATOMS: atom_id res chain seq x y z
N MET A 1 23.84 -21.73 -32.20
CA MET A 1 23.09 -20.58 -31.64
C MET A 1 23.19 -20.70 -30.14
N ALA A 2 23.70 -19.68 -29.44
CA ALA A 2 23.73 -19.71 -27.98
C ALA A 2 22.29 -19.55 -27.47
N GLU A 3 21.89 -20.37 -26.50
CA GLU A 3 20.60 -20.24 -25.83
C GLU A 3 20.60 -18.97 -24.99
N THR A 4 19.71 -18.03 -25.30
CA THR A 4 19.55 -16.80 -24.53
C THR A 4 18.57 -17.06 -23.39
N LYS A 5 18.99 -16.90 -22.14
CA LYS A 5 18.13 -17.08 -20.95
C LYS A 5 17.43 -15.76 -20.63
N MET A 6 16.09 -15.79 -20.59
CA MET A 6 15.28 -14.64 -20.18
C MET A 6 15.61 -14.24 -18.73
N ASN A 7 15.85 -12.94 -18.51
CA ASN A 7 16.17 -12.35 -17.22
C ASN A 7 15.27 -11.13 -16.98
N VAL A 8 14.66 -11.02 -15.79
CA VAL A 8 13.69 -9.96 -15.49
C VAL A 8 14.05 -9.31 -14.16
N HIS A 9 14.27 -8.00 -14.17
CA HIS A 9 14.55 -7.20 -12.98
C HIS A 9 13.51 -6.10 -12.84
N ILE A 10 12.95 -5.94 -11.65
CA ILE A 10 12.23 -4.71 -11.32
C ILE A 10 13.24 -3.57 -11.13
N ILE A 11 13.08 -2.48 -11.86
CA ILE A 11 13.99 -1.32 -11.79
C ILE A 11 13.33 -0.07 -11.22
N ALA A 12 11.99 -0.03 -11.18
CA ALA A 12 11.24 1.02 -10.50
C ALA A 12 9.85 0.51 -10.09
N HIS A 13 9.31 1.09 -9.03
CA HIS A 13 7.89 0.98 -8.69
C HIS A 13 7.39 2.21 -7.95
N THR A 14 6.08 2.41 -7.93
CA THR A 14 5.45 3.49 -7.15
C THR A 14 5.83 3.38 -5.67
N GLN A 15 6.26 4.51 -5.11
CA GLN A 15 6.63 4.69 -3.71
C GLN A 15 5.93 5.93 -3.16
N LEU A 16 5.70 5.97 -1.84
CA LEU A 16 5.31 7.19 -1.16
C LEU A 16 6.52 8.13 -1.10
N SER A 17 6.30 9.45 -1.16
CA SER A 17 7.39 10.39 -0.95
C SER A 17 7.88 10.35 0.50
N ASP A 18 9.16 10.63 0.72
CA ASP A 18 9.74 10.62 2.07
C ASP A 18 9.09 11.67 2.98
N GLU A 19 8.70 12.82 2.44
CA GLU A 19 7.96 13.85 3.19
C GLU A 19 6.60 13.32 3.63
N PHE A 20 5.88 12.61 2.76
CA PHE A 20 4.58 12.05 3.12
C PHE A 20 4.73 10.94 4.16
N LYS A 21 5.72 10.05 3.99
CA LYS A 21 6.05 9.02 5.01
C LYS A 21 6.27 9.64 6.38
N GLN A 22 6.98 10.76 6.48
CA GLN A 22 7.18 11.47 7.76
C GLN A 22 5.85 11.94 8.38
N THR A 23 4.84 12.31 7.58
CA THR A 23 3.52 12.70 8.09
C THR A 23 2.65 11.54 8.56
N LEU A 24 2.94 10.31 8.11
CA LEU A 24 2.27 9.10 8.58
C LEU A 24 2.72 8.69 10.00
N ASP A 25 3.55 9.52 10.63
CA ASP A 25 3.86 9.53 12.05
C ASP A 25 4.61 8.30 12.57
N TYR A 26 5.72 7.97 11.90
CA TYR A 26 6.70 6.98 12.38
C TYR A 26 7.39 7.36 13.71
N ARG A 27 7.10 8.51 14.32
CA ARG A 27 7.83 9.03 15.49
C ARG A 27 6.90 9.76 16.45
N LYS A 28 6.11 8.99 17.20
CA LYS A 28 5.48 9.51 18.41
C LYS A 28 6.38 9.22 19.61
N TYR A 29 6.64 10.27 20.38
CA TYR A 29 7.23 10.19 21.70
C TYR A 29 6.11 10.47 22.71
N ASP A 30 6.11 9.78 23.85
CA ASP A 30 5.19 10.05 24.94
C ASP A 30 5.74 11.20 25.77
N GLU A 31 4.98 11.59 26.80
CA GLU A 31 5.38 12.60 27.76
C GLU A 31 6.69 12.23 28.52
N SER A 32 7.09 10.95 28.49
CA SER A 32 8.35 10.43 29.03
C SER A 32 9.52 10.42 28.04
N GLY A 33 9.28 10.70 26.75
CA GLY A 33 10.30 10.66 25.71
C GLY A 33 10.63 9.25 25.21
N GLU A 34 9.80 8.25 25.49
CA GLU A 34 9.98 6.88 24.99
C GLU A 34 9.50 6.76 23.54
N TYR A 35 10.27 6.03 22.72
CA TYR A 35 9.95 5.80 21.31
C TYR A 35 8.93 4.66 21.19
N PHE A 36 7.78 4.92 20.59
CA PHE A 36 6.86 3.88 20.17
C PHE A 36 6.64 3.93 18.67
N THR A 37 6.72 2.75 18.05
CA THR A 37 6.23 2.52 16.69
C THR A 37 4.72 2.80 16.70
N ASN A 38 4.23 3.48 15.68
CA ASN A 38 2.79 3.60 15.53
C ASN A 38 2.24 2.27 14.99
N THR A 39 0.93 2.04 15.16
CA THR A 39 0.29 0.79 14.74
C THR A 39 0.46 0.50 13.24
N LEU A 40 0.71 1.51 12.40
CA LEU A 40 0.96 1.31 10.97
C LEU A 40 2.37 0.77 10.68
N ASP A 41 3.37 1.18 11.46
CA ASP A 41 4.75 0.70 11.33
C ASP A 41 4.81 -0.79 11.69
N ASP A 42 4.14 -1.20 12.77
CA ASP A 42 4.04 -2.62 13.17
C ASP A 42 3.35 -3.49 12.10
N LEU A 43 2.42 -2.92 11.35
CA LEU A 43 1.69 -3.61 10.28
C LEU A 43 2.47 -3.70 8.97
N HIS A 44 3.55 -2.91 8.82
CA HIS A 44 4.46 -2.90 7.67
C HIS A 44 3.76 -2.93 6.29
N PRO A 45 2.74 -2.08 6.02
CA PRO A 45 2.15 -2.01 4.69
C PRO A 45 3.19 -1.51 3.68
N THR A 46 3.22 -2.10 2.49
CA THR A 46 4.05 -1.57 1.41
C THR A 46 3.51 -0.21 0.94
N ASP A 47 4.39 0.66 0.47
CA ASP A 47 4.00 1.94 -0.15
C ASP A 47 2.92 1.79 -1.23
N GLY A 48 3.03 0.74 -2.06
CA GLY A 48 2.05 0.45 -3.10
C GLY A 48 0.66 0.15 -2.52
N GLN A 49 0.59 -0.60 -1.41
CA GLN A 49 -0.67 -0.85 -0.71
C GLN A 49 -1.26 0.43 -0.11
N ALA A 50 -0.43 1.33 0.43
CA ALA A 50 -0.87 2.62 0.95
C ALA A 50 -1.42 3.54 -0.16
N VAL A 51 -0.76 3.57 -1.31
CA VAL A 51 -1.24 4.30 -2.51
C VAL A 51 -2.56 3.68 -3.01
N ALA A 52 -2.65 2.36 -3.12
CA ALA A 52 -3.86 1.67 -3.54
C ALA A 52 -5.02 1.94 -2.59
N LEU A 53 -4.79 1.84 -1.27
CA LEU A 53 -5.80 2.15 -0.27
C LEU A 53 -6.30 3.59 -0.42
N THR A 54 -5.40 4.55 -0.61
CA THR A 54 -5.75 5.96 -0.81
C THR A 54 -6.59 6.16 -2.06
N ALA A 55 -6.17 5.61 -3.21
CA ALA A 55 -6.89 5.72 -4.48
C ALA A 55 -8.31 5.14 -4.39
N ILE A 56 -8.45 3.96 -3.78
CA ILE A 56 -9.73 3.29 -3.60
C ILE A 56 -10.63 4.06 -2.64
N ARG A 57 -10.10 4.43 -1.47
CA ARG A 57 -10.90 5.01 -0.39
C ARG A 57 -11.24 6.47 -0.65
N THR A 58 -10.50 7.20 -1.48
CA THR A 58 -10.82 8.59 -1.84
C THR A 58 -12.23 8.72 -2.46
N CYS A 59 -12.71 7.69 -3.15
CA CYS A 59 -14.06 7.68 -3.74
C CYS A 59 -15.19 7.50 -2.71
N TYR A 60 -14.91 6.99 -1.50
CA TYR A 60 -15.92 6.54 -0.53
C TYR A 60 -15.70 7.00 0.91
N SER A 61 -14.53 7.58 1.20
CA SER A 61 -14.15 8.04 2.53
C SER A 61 -14.57 9.50 2.72
N PRO A 62 -15.02 9.89 3.94
CA PRO A 62 -15.20 11.29 4.29
C PRO A 62 -13.87 12.02 4.58
N ASN A 63 -12.75 11.30 4.70
CA ASN A 63 -11.44 11.88 4.97
C ASN A 63 -10.80 12.46 3.71
N LYS A 64 -9.86 13.40 3.88
CA LYS A 64 -9.04 13.88 2.75
C LYS A 64 -8.11 12.77 2.27
N PRO A 65 -7.74 12.73 0.98
CA PRO A 65 -6.82 11.70 0.46
C PRO A 65 -5.52 11.57 1.26
N SER A 66 -4.91 12.69 1.68
CA SER A 66 -3.69 12.72 2.50
C SER A 66 -3.86 12.19 3.93
N GLU A 67 -5.09 11.98 4.40
CA GLU A 67 -5.40 11.54 5.76
C GLU A 67 -5.83 10.06 5.81
N ILE A 68 -6.16 9.46 4.65
CA ILE A 68 -6.75 8.11 4.57
C ILE A 68 -5.83 7.07 5.21
N VAL A 69 -4.55 7.05 4.83
CA VAL A 69 -3.60 6.04 5.34
C VAL A 69 -3.46 6.17 6.86
N ALA A 70 -3.27 7.40 7.36
CA ALA A 70 -3.10 7.65 8.78
C ALA A 70 -4.34 7.32 9.63
N LYS A 71 -5.56 7.60 9.11
CA LYS A 71 -6.80 7.44 9.88
C LYS A 71 -7.51 6.11 9.69
N GLU A 72 -7.35 5.47 8.53
CA GLU A 72 -8.05 4.23 8.18
C GLU A 72 -7.11 3.04 8.01
N GLY A 73 -5.80 3.26 7.85
CA GLY A 73 -4.85 2.21 7.53
C GLY A 73 -4.79 1.10 8.58
N GLU A 74 -4.83 1.43 9.87
CA GLU A 74 -4.84 0.42 10.95
C GLU A 74 -6.01 -0.57 10.79
N LYS A 75 -7.20 -0.07 10.48
CA LYS A 75 -8.36 -0.93 10.22
C LYS A 75 -8.09 -1.87 9.05
N TYR A 76 -7.59 -1.35 7.93
CA TYR A 76 -7.45 -2.13 6.71
C TYR A 76 -6.28 -3.10 6.76
N PHE A 77 -5.14 -2.69 7.30
CA PHE A 77 -3.92 -3.51 7.36
C PHE A 77 -3.85 -4.39 8.61
N GLY A 78 -4.52 -4.01 9.71
CA GLY A 78 -4.46 -4.75 10.98
C GLY A 78 -5.61 -5.70 11.23
N SER A 79 -6.76 -5.50 10.56
CA SER A 79 -7.90 -6.41 10.71
C SER A 79 -7.80 -7.59 9.75
N LYS A 80 -8.18 -8.78 10.20
CA LYS A 80 -8.40 -9.93 9.31
C LYS A 80 -9.51 -9.62 8.31
N ALA A 81 -9.41 -10.19 7.11
CA ALA A 81 -10.40 -10.04 6.06
C ALA A 81 -11.82 -10.38 6.55
N SER A 82 -12.73 -9.40 6.47
CA SER A 82 -14.09 -9.58 7.02
C SER A 82 -14.99 -10.51 6.22
N ASP A 83 -14.57 -10.93 5.03
CA ASP A 83 -15.31 -11.85 4.14
C ASP A 83 -15.02 -13.33 4.46
N GLY A 84 -14.23 -13.60 5.50
CA GLY A 84 -13.73 -14.94 5.82
C GLY A 84 -12.65 -15.43 4.85
N GLY A 85 -12.16 -14.56 3.95
CA GLY A 85 -11.06 -14.84 3.05
C GLY A 85 -9.69 -14.79 3.75
N ALA A 86 -8.65 -15.07 2.97
CA ALA A 86 -7.27 -14.96 3.46
C ALA A 86 -6.82 -13.49 3.56
N GLY A 87 -5.87 -13.25 4.45
CA GLY A 87 -5.21 -11.95 4.60
C GLY A 87 -5.99 -10.94 5.44
N THR A 88 -5.73 -9.67 5.15
CA THR A 88 -6.22 -8.49 5.85
C THR A 88 -7.49 -7.93 5.19
N ASP A 89 -8.12 -6.97 5.86
CA ASP A 89 -9.29 -6.26 5.30
C ASP A 89 -8.93 -5.41 4.06
N ALA A 90 -7.66 -5.02 3.92
CA ALA A 90 -7.08 -4.45 2.71
C ALA A 90 -7.08 -5.47 1.57
N ASP A 91 -6.66 -6.72 1.81
CA ASP A 91 -6.66 -7.77 0.78
C ASP A 91 -8.09 -8.09 0.30
N ARG A 92 -9.05 -8.10 1.22
CA ARG A 92 -10.48 -8.17 0.86
C ARG A 92 -10.87 -6.99 -0.03
N LEU A 93 -10.51 -5.77 0.36
CA LEU A 93 -10.83 -4.56 -0.39
C LEU A 93 -10.24 -4.58 -1.81
N PHE A 94 -8.96 -4.92 -1.96
CA PHE A 94 -8.30 -4.99 -3.26
C PHE A 94 -8.93 -6.06 -4.16
N ARG A 95 -9.24 -7.24 -3.62
CA ARG A 95 -10.00 -8.27 -4.35
C ARG A 95 -11.37 -7.76 -4.81
N HIS A 96 -12.07 -7.03 -3.94
CA HIS A 96 -13.39 -6.48 -4.27
C HIS A 96 -13.31 -5.45 -5.41
N ILE A 97 -12.30 -4.57 -5.38
CA ILE A 97 -12.09 -3.53 -6.40
C ILE A 97 -11.75 -4.13 -7.76
N VAL A 98 -10.88 -5.14 -7.81
CA VAL A 98 -10.58 -5.89 -9.04
C VAL A 98 -11.85 -6.57 -9.57
N ARG A 99 -12.57 -7.30 -8.71
CA ARG A 99 -13.78 -8.05 -9.11
C ARG A 99 -14.92 -7.15 -9.59
N SER A 100 -15.05 -5.95 -9.02
CA SER A 100 -16.09 -4.98 -9.36
C SER A 100 -15.74 -4.10 -10.56
N GLY A 101 -14.56 -4.25 -11.16
CA GLY A 101 -14.16 -3.53 -12.37
C GLY A 101 -13.72 -2.08 -12.12
N HIS A 102 -13.41 -1.70 -10.88
CA HIS A 102 -12.86 -0.38 -10.55
C HIS A 102 -11.36 -0.30 -10.84
N SER A 103 -10.95 -0.73 -12.04
CA SER A 103 -9.54 -0.88 -12.43
C SER A 103 -8.79 0.46 -12.49
N SER A 104 -9.50 1.58 -12.67
CA SER A 104 -8.90 2.92 -12.65
C SER A 104 -8.16 3.22 -11.34
N THR A 105 -8.59 2.62 -10.23
CA THR A 105 -7.89 2.77 -8.93
C THR A 105 -6.53 2.07 -8.90
N LEU A 106 -6.31 1.08 -9.78
CA LEU A 106 -5.03 0.37 -9.91
C LEU A 106 -4.03 1.13 -10.80
N GLU A 107 -4.51 2.06 -11.63
CA GLU A 107 -3.68 2.85 -12.55
C GLU A 107 -2.75 3.84 -11.81
N HIS A 108 -2.98 4.05 -10.51
CA HIS A 108 -2.08 4.81 -9.64
C HIS A 108 -0.77 4.07 -9.32
N LEU A 109 -0.70 2.76 -9.62
CA LEU A 109 0.48 1.94 -9.40
C LEU A 109 1.20 1.68 -10.71
N SER A 110 2.51 1.91 -10.71
CA SER A 110 3.39 1.67 -11.84
C SER A 110 4.55 0.79 -11.38
N PHE A 111 4.93 -0.16 -12.23
CA PHE A 111 6.08 -1.02 -12.06
C PHE A 111 6.85 -1.01 -13.38
N THR A 112 8.17 -0.88 -13.32
CA THR A 112 9.04 -0.90 -14.49
C THR A 112 10.00 -2.07 -14.38
N PHE A 113 10.03 -2.89 -15.43
CA PHE A 113 10.89 -4.06 -15.50
C PHE A 113 11.92 -3.89 -16.62
N ALA A 114 13.18 -4.16 -16.31
CA ALA A 114 14.19 -4.46 -17.31
C ALA A 114 14.07 -5.94 -17.69
N ILE A 115 13.84 -6.21 -18.97
CA ILE A 115 13.70 -7.56 -19.52
C ILE A 115 14.82 -7.77 -20.52
N GLU A 116 15.71 -8.72 -20.22
CA GLU A 116 16.88 -9.04 -21.03
C GLU A 116 16.74 -10.46 -21.59
N GLY A 117 17.36 -10.70 -22.75
CA GLY A 117 17.37 -12.03 -23.36
C GLY A 117 16.01 -12.47 -23.92
N VAL A 118 15.20 -11.51 -24.37
CA VAL A 118 13.96 -11.71 -25.15
C VAL A 118 14.23 -12.07 -26.60
#